data_AF-A0A4P6H7R6-F1
#
_entry.id   AF-A0A4P6H7R6-F1
#
_cell.length_a   1.000
_cell.length_b   1.000
_cell.length_c   1.000
_cell.angle_alpha   90.00
_cell.angle_beta   90.00
_cell.angle_gamma   90.00
#
_symmetry.space_group_name_H-M   'P 1'
#
loop_
_entity.id
_entity.type
_entity.pdbx_description
1 polymer ?
#
loop_
_entity_poly.entity_id
_entity_poly.type
_entity_poly.pdbx_seq_one_letter_code
_entity_poly.pdbx_strand_id
1 'polypeptide(L)'
;MRILEAGLSCFRREEPFFLFCCRFISASLIGIFAFATLATSPALADECSSLARQIRSGGSGGSNLQQAQLRRQLVAIQALERRRQCSGKSSGGFFDPCGDLARMRADVLRQMAAASGGRDASVLQARYIALGCAPERRERQAARDTASGPMAIGSAAMLYCVRPSDGYFFPAPKSQFARDTDLKDTTDQCRFICDDPGMEVFALTDPSLETDEMISVAERKPYKDLPTAFRYRDADAFKSCDLRRYYSRVNEMRARTVTPGNMQNAVIPLPTGRPAADPMNGVIPAPLALVEEPVPARAVRVVGPSFLPDP
;
A
#
# COMPACT_ATOMS: atom_id res chain seq x y z
N MET A 1 21.72 -23.24 70.91
CA MET A 1 21.50 -24.66 70.57
C MET A 1 22.77 -25.14 69.87
N ARG A 2 23.34 -26.25 70.37
CA ARG A 2 24.69 -26.83 70.12
C ARG A 2 25.01 -26.95 68.61
N ILE A 3 26.17 -26.48 68.12
CA ILE A 3 27.52 -27.10 68.17
C ILE A 3 27.55 -28.54 67.63
N LEU A 4 28.17 -28.73 66.46
CA LEU A 4 29.02 -29.89 66.12
C LEU A 4 30.27 -29.31 65.42
N GLU A 5 31.35 -29.11 66.18
CA GLU A 5 32.59 -29.93 66.20
C GLU A 5 33.53 -29.58 65.03
N ALA A 6 34.55 -28.74 65.20
CA ALA A 6 35.78 -28.87 66.01
C ALA A 6 36.74 -29.94 65.47
N GLY A 7 37.92 -29.49 65.05
CA GLY A 7 39.00 -30.37 64.60
C GLY A 7 40.22 -29.62 64.05
N LEU A 8 40.74 -28.64 64.80
CA LEU A 8 42.09 -28.12 64.60
C LEU A 8 43.04 -28.86 65.57
N SER A 9 44.03 -29.56 65.03
CA SER A 9 45.25 -30.01 65.73
C SER A 9 46.18 -30.64 64.68
N CYS A 10 47.50 -30.56 64.72
CA CYS A 10 48.46 -29.66 65.34
C CYS A 10 49.83 -30.10 64.77
N PHE A 11 50.77 -29.16 64.68
CA PHE A 11 52.21 -29.40 64.83
C PHE A 11 53.09 -29.90 63.64
N ARG A 12 53.89 -28.93 63.17
CA ARG A 12 55.38 -28.91 63.19
C ARG A 12 56.10 -29.97 62.32
N ARG A 13 56.74 -29.53 61.21
CA ARG A 13 58.22 -29.42 61.02
C ARG A 13 58.60 -29.16 59.55
N GLU A 14 59.54 -28.23 59.35
CA GLU A 14 60.47 -28.05 58.21
C GLU A 14 59.94 -27.63 56.80
N GLU A 15 60.57 -26.56 56.30
CA GLU A 15 60.49 -25.87 54.98
C GLU A 15 60.80 -26.78 53.76
N PRO A 16 60.68 -26.35 52.48
CA PRO A 16 59.94 -25.23 51.87
C PRO A 16 59.07 -25.67 50.65
N PHE A 17 57.77 -25.36 50.65
CA PHE A 17 56.96 -25.29 49.41
C PHE A 17 56.15 -23.98 49.41
N PHE A 18 56.85 -22.88 49.68
CA PHE A 18 56.47 -21.55 49.21
C PHE A 18 56.48 -21.61 47.68
N LEU A 19 55.31 -21.63 47.03
CA LEU A 19 55.00 -20.86 45.80
C LEU A 19 53.74 -21.30 45.04
N PHE A 20 53.06 -22.38 45.41
CA PHE A 20 51.99 -22.91 44.54
C PHE A 20 50.53 -22.72 45.00
N CYS A 21 50.27 -22.32 46.25
CA CYS A 21 48.89 -22.28 46.77
C CYS A 21 48.25 -20.88 46.85
N CYS A 22 48.98 -19.81 46.49
CA CYS A 22 48.49 -18.43 46.64
C CYS A 22 47.81 -17.83 45.39
N ARG A 23 47.54 -18.63 44.34
CA ARG A 23 46.82 -18.13 43.13
C ARG A 23 45.38 -18.60 42.99
N PHE A 24 44.87 -19.47 43.87
CA PHE A 24 43.52 -20.00 43.73
C PHE A 24 42.48 -19.44 44.72
N ILE A 25 42.89 -18.60 45.67
CA ILE A 25 41.97 -18.07 46.71
C ILE A 25 41.56 -16.61 46.45
N SER A 26 42.15 -15.94 45.45
CA SER A 26 41.81 -14.55 45.07
C SER A 26 40.81 -14.43 43.90
N ALA A 27 40.18 -15.53 43.49
CA ALA A 27 39.26 -15.55 42.33
C ALA A 27 37.80 -15.89 42.67
N SER A 28 37.40 -15.88 43.94
CA SER A 28 36.02 -16.20 44.36
C SER A 28 35.26 -15.05 45.06
N LEU A 29 35.74 -13.81 44.97
CA LEU A 29 35.09 -12.62 45.56
C LEU A 29 34.91 -11.46 44.58
N ILE A 30 34.70 -11.75 43.30
CA ILE A 30 34.25 -10.77 42.30
C ILE A 30 33.18 -11.44 41.43
N GLY A 31 31.94 -11.47 41.93
CA GLY A 31 30.85 -12.11 41.19
C GLY A 31 29.45 -11.93 41.77
N ILE A 32 29.18 -10.87 42.55
CA ILE A 32 27.84 -10.62 43.12
C ILE A 32 27.30 -9.20 42.84
N PHE A 33 28.04 -8.33 42.14
CA PHE A 33 27.54 -7.00 41.79
C PHE A 33 27.53 -6.76 40.27
N ALA A 34 26.55 -7.36 39.57
CA ALA A 34 26.01 -6.89 38.28
C ALA A 34 24.87 -7.79 37.76
N PHE A 35 23.82 -8.01 38.56
CA PHE A 35 22.52 -8.46 38.05
C PHE A 35 21.42 -7.63 38.69
N ALA A 36 21.42 -6.34 38.34
CA ALA A 36 20.36 -5.42 38.71
C ALA A 36 20.02 -4.55 37.49
N THR A 37 19.49 -5.17 36.44
CA THR A 37 18.63 -4.51 35.45
C THR A 37 17.84 -5.56 34.68
N LEU A 38 16.55 -5.26 34.47
CA LEU A 38 15.54 -6.04 33.73
C LEU A 38 14.87 -7.20 34.50
N ALA A 39 14.43 -6.92 35.74
CA ALA A 39 13.17 -7.50 36.19
C ALA A 39 12.04 -6.82 35.40
N THR A 40 11.78 -7.29 34.18
CA THR A 40 10.49 -7.06 33.54
C THR A 40 9.49 -7.91 34.31
N SER A 41 8.74 -7.26 35.19
CA SER A 41 7.72 -7.90 36.00
C SER A 41 6.79 -8.70 35.06
N PRO A 42 6.52 -10.00 35.31
CA PRO A 42 5.65 -10.81 34.45
C PRO A 42 4.24 -10.21 34.29
N ALA A 43 3.83 -9.39 35.27
CA ALA A 43 2.59 -8.62 35.24
C ALA A 43 2.46 -7.67 34.02
N LEU A 44 3.55 -7.06 33.54
CA LEU A 44 3.52 -6.13 32.40
C LEU A 44 3.36 -6.88 31.06
N ALA A 45 3.99 -8.06 30.92
CA ALA A 45 3.88 -8.88 29.72
C ALA A 45 2.45 -9.41 29.52
N ASP A 46 1.77 -9.80 30.61
CA ASP A 46 0.38 -10.23 30.58
C ASP A 46 -0.57 -9.07 30.25
N GLU A 47 -0.34 -7.87 30.79
CA GLU A 47 -1.14 -6.68 30.48
C GLU A 47 -0.99 -6.27 29.00
N CYS A 48 0.24 -6.23 28.47
CA CYS A 48 0.50 -5.98 27.05
C CYS A 48 -0.19 -7.00 26.14
N SER A 49 -0.17 -8.29 26.48
CA SER A 49 -0.82 -9.35 25.68
C SER A 49 -2.35 -9.24 25.70
N SER A 50 -2.93 -8.80 26.83
CA SER A 50 -4.36 -8.60 26.98
C SER A 50 -4.85 -7.38 26.18
N LEU A 51 -4.11 -6.27 26.23
CA LEU A 51 -4.37 -5.07 25.45
C LEU A 51 -4.22 -5.35 23.95
N ALA A 52 -3.18 -6.09 23.54
CA ALA A 52 -2.99 -6.49 22.15
C ALA A 52 -4.11 -7.40 21.62
N ARG A 53 -4.73 -8.21 22.50
CA ARG A 53 -5.92 -9.00 22.15
C ARG A 53 -7.15 -8.11 22.04
N GLN A 54 -7.37 -7.19 22.98
CA GLN A 54 -8.48 -6.24 22.95
C GLN A 54 -8.45 -5.29 21.75
N ILE A 55 -7.27 -4.80 21.34
CA ILE A 55 -7.10 -3.97 20.14
C ILE A 55 -7.45 -4.79 18.88
N ARG A 56 -7.06 -6.07 18.82
CA ARG A 56 -7.38 -6.96 17.69
C ARG A 56 -8.86 -7.37 17.66
N SER A 57 -9.49 -7.63 18.81
CA SER A 57 -10.89 -8.05 18.90
C SER A 57 -11.87 -6.88 18.84
N GLY A 58 -11.47 -5.69 19.29
CA GLY A 58 -12.31 -4.48 19.28
C GLY A 58 -12.60 -3.93 17.88
N GLY A 59 -11.90 -4.41 16.85
CA GLY A 59 -12.08 -3.97 15.47
C GLY A 59 -13.07 -4.78 14.63
N SER A 60 -13.55 -5.94 15.10
CA SER A 60 -14.31 -6.85 14.24
C SER A 60 -15.24 -7.76 15.06
N GLY A 61 -16.53 -7.46 15.09
CA GLY A 61 -17.49 -8.42 15.64
C GLY A 61 -18.95 -8.02 15.58
N GLY A 62 -19.29 -6.77 15.93
CA GLY A 62 -20.70 -6.33 16.03
C GLY A 62 -21.06 -5.08 15.20
N SER A 63 -20.07 -4.24 14.86
CA SER A 63 -20.28 -2.97 14.16
C SER A 63 -20.52 -3.14 12.65
N ASN A 64 -20.11 -4.25 12.04
CA ASN A 64 -20.10 -4.38 10.57
C ASN A 64 -21.50 -4.36 9.94
N LEU A 65 -22.52 -4.96 10.57
CA LEU A 65 -23.88 -4.98 10.03
C LEU A 65 -24.59 -3.64 10.22
N GLN A 66 -24.53 -3.05 11.42
CA GLN A 66 -25.14 -1.74 11.71
C GLN A 66 -24.45 -0.62 10.92
N GLN A 67 -23.12 -0.65 10.82
CA GLN A 67 -22.35 0.34 10.08
C GLN A 67 -22.54 0.18 8.56
N ALA A 68 -22.77 -1.04 8.06
CA ALA A 68 -23.18 -1.26 6.67
C ALA A 68 -24.61 -0.71 6.40
N GLN A 69 -25.54 -0.85 7.34
CA GLN A 69 -26.89 -0.26 7.23
C GLN A 69 -26.85 1.27 7.21
N LEU A 70 -26.09 1.89 8.12
CA LEU A 70 -25.89 3.35 8.15
C LEU A 70 -25.25 3.88 6.86
N ARG A 71 -24.26 3.15 6.30
CA ARG A 71 -23.66 3.50 5.00
C ARG A 71 -24.67 3.49 3.85
N ARG A 72 -25.57 2.48 3.81
CA ARG A 72 -26.65 2.43 2.81
C ARG A 72 -27.62 3.60 2.97
N GLN A 73 -27.96 3.96 4.21
CA GLN A 73 -28.82 5.10 4.50
C GLN A 73 -28.19 6.43 4.03
N LEU A 74 -26.89 6.60 4.24
CA LEU A 74 -26.16 7.78 3.79
C LEU A 74 -26.20 7.92 2.26
N VAL A 75 -25.97 6.83 1.52
CA VAL A 75 -26.06 6.82 0.06
C VAL A 75 -27.46 7.16 -0.43
N ALA A 76 -28.50 6.65 0.24
CA ALA A 76 -29.89 6.99 -0.08
C ALA A 76 -30.19 8.49 0.13
N ILE A 77 -29.69 9.08 1.22
CA ILE A 77 -29.84 10.53 1.49
C ILE A 77 -29.11 11.35 0.42
N GLN A 78 -27.88 10.98 0.06
CA GLN A 78 -27.12 11.65 -1.01
C GLN A 78 -27.81 11.56 -2.38
N ALA A 79 -28.47 10.43 -2.67
CA ALA A 79 -29.25 10.30 -3.89
C ALA A 79 -30.46 11.26 -3.91
N LEU A 80 -31.13 11.45 -2.76
CA LEU A 80 -32.21 12.43 -2.61
C LEU A 80 -31.71 13.87 -2.73
N GLU A 81 -30.56 14.20 -2.12
CA GLU A 81 -29.91 15.51 -2.25
C GLU A 81 -29.62 15.84 -3.73
N ARG A 82 -29.08 14.89 -4.50
CA ARG A 82 -28.83 15.05 -5.94
C ARG A 82 -30.11 15.23 -6.74
N ARG A 83 -31.14 14.40 -6.46
CA ARG A 83 -32.42 14.45 -7.17
C ARG A 83 -33.16 15.78 -6.94
N ARG A 84 -33.04 16.34 -5.74
CA ARG A 84 -33.65 17.63 -5.36
C ARG A 84 -32.73 18.82 -5.59
N GLN A 85 -31.54 18.61 -6.15
CA GLN A 85 -30.54 19.66 -6.41
C GLN A 85 -30.24 20.51 -5.17
N CYS A 86 -30.23 19.89 -3.99
CA CYS A 86 -29.94 20.60 -2.74
C CYS A 86 -28.45 20.97 -2.70
N SER A 87 -28.12 22.19 -3.11
CA SER A 87 -26.74 22.66 -3.27
C SER A 87 -26.08 23.14 -1.96
N GLY A 88 -26.45 22.55 -0.82
CA GLY A 88 -25.94 22.94 0.50
C GLY A 88 -26.43 24.30 1.02
N LYS A 89 -27.38 24.94 0.33
CA LYS A 89 -28.03 26.18 0.79
C LYS A 89 -29.41 25.83 1.34
N SER A 90 -29.63 26.16 2.61
CA SER A 90 -30.94 26.10 3.25
C SER A 90 -31.91 27.00 2.48
N SER A 91 -32.99 26.43 1.95
CA SER A 91 -34.06 27.19 1.34
C SER A 91 -34.84 27.83 2.49
N GLY A 92 -34.42 29.02 2.91
CA GLY A 92 -34.81 29.71 4.15
C GLY A 92 -36.31 30.00 4.28
N GLY A 93 -37.11 28.97 4.54
CA GLY A 93 -38.54 29.03 4.85
C GLY A 93 -38.92 28.00 5.91
N PHE A 94 -40.17 28.07 6.38
CA PHE A 94 -40.71 27.19 7.43
C PHE A 94 -40.73 25.70 7.03
N PHE A 95 -40.74 25.39 5.72
CA PHE A 95 -40.54 24.05 5.17
C PHE A 95 -39.27 24.04 4.31
N ASP A 96 -38.13 23.67 4.89
CA ASP A 96 -36.86 23.54 4.19
C ASP A 96 -36.50 22.06 3.98
N PRO A 97 -36.95 21.43 2.88
CA PRO A 97 -36.68 20.02 2.62
C PRO A 97 -35.19 19.72 2.43
N CYS A 98 -34.40 20.72 2.00
CA CYS A 98 -32.95 20.57 1.87
C CYS A 98 -32.25 20.68 3.24
N GLY A 99 -32.74 21.56 4.11
CA GLY A 99 -32.31 21.64 5.51
C GLY A 99 -32.58 20.34 6.28
N ASP A 100 -33.73 19.72 6.08
CA ASP A 100 -34.05 18.44 6.72
C ASP A 100 -33.18 17.28 6.22
N LEU A 101 -32.88 17.22 4.92
CA LEU A 101 -31.92 16.26 4.36
C LEU A 101 -30.51 16.46 4.95
N ALA A 102 -30.07 17.70 5.10
CA ALA A 102 -28.78 18.02 5.71
C ALA A 102 -28.72 17.59 7.20
N ARG A 103 -29.81 17.79 7.96
CA ARG A 103 -29.93 17.32 9.35
C ARG A 103 -29.86 15.80 9.43
N MET A 104 -30.65 15.09 8.62
CA MET A 104 -30.62 13.62 8.56
C MET A 104 -29.23 13.07 8.20
N ARG A 105 -28.55 13.69 7.23
CA ARG A 105 -27.17 13.33 6.88
C ARG A 105 -26.22 13.51 8.07
N ALA A 106 -26.33 14.62 8.80
CA ALA A 106 -25.51 14.90 9.97
C ALA A 106 -25.80 13.93 11.14
N ASP A 107 -27.05 13.52 11.31
CA ASP A 107 -27.45 12.52 12.31
C ASP A 107 -26.86 11.14 11.99
N VAL A 108 -26.97 10.68 10.74
CA VAL A 108 -26.39 9.40 10.29
C VAL A 108 -24.88 9.40 10.46
N LEU A 109 -24.19 10.50 10.10
CA LEU A 109 -22.75 10.63 10.30
C LEU A 109 -22.35 10.56 11.79
N ARG A 110 -23.13 11.19 12.67
CA ARG A 110 -22.91 11.10 14.13
C ARG A 110 -23.12 9.69 14.66
N GLN A 111 -24.15 8.97 14.19
CA GLN A 111 -24.39 7.58 14.56
C GLN A 111 -23.29 6.65 14.04
N MET A 112 -22.79 6.86 12.82
CA MET A 112 -21.65 6.13 12.29
C MET A 112 -20.39 6.36 13.13
N ALA A 113 -20.14 7.59 13.59
CA ALA A 113 -19.02 7.90 14.47
C ALA A 113 -19.17 7.24 15.85
N ALA A 114 -20.37 7.26 16.44
CA ALA A 114 -20.65 6.59 17.71
C ALA A 114 -20.55 5.06 17.62
N ALA A 115 -21.08 4.46 16.55
CA ALA A 115 -21.04 3.01 16.30
C ALA A 115 -19.64 2.51 15.89
N SER A 116 -18.75 3.40 15.43
CA SER A 116 -17.41 3.02 14.97
C SER A 116 -16.44 2.64 16.09
N GLY A 117 -16.80 2.79 17.38
CA GLY A 117 -15.99 2.34 18.52
C GLY A 117 -14.56 2.91 18.57
N GLY A 118 -14.23 3.88 17.71
CA GLY A 118 -12.86 4.34 17.49
C GLY A 118 -12.24 5.03 18.70
N ARG A 119 -13.07 5.53 19.61
CA ARG A 119 -12.63 6.12 20.89
C ARG A 119 -11.99 5.06 21.78
N ASP A 120 -12.62 3.89 21.91
CA ASP A 120 -12.09 2.81 22.75
C ASP A 120 -10.82 2.21 22.14
N ALA A 121 -10.79 2.03 20.80
CA ALA A 121 -9.59 1.58 20.11
C ALA A 121 -8.42 2.58 20.25
N SER A 122 -8.66 3.88 20.14
CA SER A 122 -7.62 4.92 20.29
C SER A 122 -7.11 5.03 21.73
N VAL A 123 -7.98 4.88 22.73
CA VAL A 123 -7.62 4.90 24.15
C VAL A 123 -6.84 3.64 24.52
N LEU A 124 -7.26 2.47 24.03
CA LEU A 124 -6.53 1.22 24.19
C LEU A 124 -5.14 1.29 23.52
N GLN A 125 -5.06 1.88 22.34
CA GLN A 125 -3.79 2.09 21.63
C GLN A 125 -2.86 3.05 22.38
N ALA A 126 -3.40 4.15 22.94
CA ALA A 126 -2.63 5.10 23.73
C ALA A 126 -2.08 4.45 25.01
N ARG A 127 -2.90 3.64 25.70
CA ARG A 127 -2.47 2.88 26.88
C ARG A 127 -1.42 1.82 26.53
N TYR A 128 -1.58 1.14 25.39
CA TYR A 128 -0.60 0.16 24.90
C TYR A 128 0.77 0.79 24.63
N ILE A 129 0.80 2.00 24.07
CA ILE A 129 2.06 2.75 23.83
C ILE A 129 2.62 3.29 25.15
N ALA A 130 1.78 3.84 26.04
CA ALA A 130 2.20 4.38 27.33
C ALA A 130 2.84 3.34 28.26
N LEU A 131 2.40 2.08 28.14
CA LEU A 131 2.98 0.93 28.87
C LEU A 131 4.27 0.39 28.22
N GLY A 132 4.74 0.98 27.12
CA GLY A 132 5.93 0.51 26.41
C GLY A 132 5.74 -0.83 25.69
N CYS A 133 4.50 -1.27 25.50
CA CYS A 133 4.19 -2.54 24.83
C CYS A 133 4.40 -2.50 23.31
N ALA A 134 4.57 -1.30 22.73
CA ALA A 134 4.79 -1.15 21.31
C ALA A 134 6.25 -1.53 20.95
N PRO A 135 6.49 -2.55 20.12
CA PRO A 135 7.85 -2.85 19.70
C PRO A 135 8.42 -1.66 18.93
N GLU A 136 9.68 -1.32 19.21
CA GLU A 136 10.36 -0.23 18.52
C GLU A 136 10.29 -0.45 17.01
N ARG A 137 10.22 0.64 16.23
CA ARG A 137 10.12 0.57 14.76
C ARG A 137 11.23 -0.31 14.17
N ARG A 138 12.40 -0.32 14.82
CA ARG A 138 13.58 -1.11 14.45
C ARG A 138 13.42 -2.61 14.72
N GLU A 139 12.78 -3.00 15.83
CA GLU A 139 12.45 -4.41 16.13
C GLU A 139 11.35 -4.95 15.22
N ARG A 140 10.36 -4.12 14.84
CA ARG A 140 9.34 -4.52 13.85
C ARG A 140 9.93 -4.73 12.46
N GLN A 141 10.94 -3.96 12.08
CA GLN A 141 11.68 -4.14 10.83
C GLN A 141 12.49 -5.43 10.90
N ALA A 142 13.31 -5.60 11.95
CA ALA A 142 14.11 -6.81 12.14
C ALA A 142 13.25 -8.09 12.17
N ALA A 143 12.10 -8.09 12.87
CA ALA A 143 11.20 -9.25 12.92
C ALA A 143 10.48 -9.54 11.59
N ARG A 144 10.30 -8.54 10.71
CA ARG A 144 9.80 -8.76 9.34
C ARG A 144 10.88 -9.38 8.45
N ASP A 145 12.12 -8.98 8.65
CA ASP A 145 13.28 -9.48 7.92
C ASP A 145 13.58 -10.95 8.28
N THR A 146 13.34 -11.38 9.53
CA THR A 146 13.53 -12.78 9.97
C THR A 146 12.39 -13.73 9.62
N ALA A 147 11.22 -13.22 9.19
CA ALA A 147 10.10 -14.08 8.87
C ALA A 147 10.36 -14.80 7.52
N SER A 148 10.38 -16.13 7.54
CA SER A 148 10.52 -16.96 6.34
C SER A 148 9.16 -17.12 5.65
N GLY A 149 9.05 -16.66 4.41
CA GLY A 149 7.84 -16.75 3.59
C GLY A 149 7.74 -15.61 2.56
N PRO A 150 6.82 -15.70 1.58
CA PRO A 150 6.62 -14.61 0.63
C PRO A 150 6.25 -13.31 1.35
N MET A 151 6.82 -12.18 0.93
CA MET A 151 6.50 -10.88 1.50
C MET A 151 5.02 -10.52 1.25
N ALA A 152 4.32 -10.04 2.28
CA ALA A 152 2.99 -9.45 2.11
C ALA A 152 3.12 -8.02 1.57
N ILE A 153 2.49 -7.74 0.44
CA ILE A 153 2.65 -6.50 -0.30
C ILE A 153 1.53 -5.53 0.06
N GLY A 154 1.91 -4.41 0.66
CA GLY A 154 0.98 -3.34 0.99
C GLY A 154 0.45 -2.66 -0.28
N SER A 155 -0.74 -2.07 -0.19
CA SER A 155 -1.41 -1.39 -1.32
C SER A 155 -0.68 -0.18 -1.90
N ALA A 156 0.44 0.25 -1.29
CA ALA A 156 1.26 1.38 -1.72
C ALA A 156 2.65 0.94 -2.23
N ALA A 157 2.95 -0.35 -2.23
CA ALA A 157 4.23 -0.86 -2.68
C ALA A 157 4.32 -0.86 -4.21
N MET A 158 5.48 -0.49 -4.74
CA MET A 158 5.77 -0.56 -6.18
C MET A 158 6.56 -1.83 -6.51
N LEU A 159 6.12 -2.56 -7.53
CA LEU A 159 6.82 -3.75 -8.01
C LEU A 159 7.83 -3.45 -9.11
N TYR A 160 8.97 -4.12 -9.03
CA TYR A 160 10.04 -4.09 -10.01
C TYR A 160 10.39 -5.50 -10.46
N CYS A 161 10.56 -5.68 -11.76
CA CYS A 161 11.14 -6.88 -12.35
C CYS A 161 12.66 -6.73 -12.32
N VAL A 162 13.37 -7.70 -11.76
CA VAL A 162 14.83 -7.71 -11.66
C VAL A 162 15.37 -8.97 -12.33
N ARG A 163 16.43 -8.82 -13.12
CA ARG A 163 17.24 -9.93 -13.67
C ARG A 163 18.43 -10.17 -12.74
N PRO A 164 18.47 -11.28 -11.99
CA PRO A 164 19.57 -11.57 -11.06
C PRO A 164 20.94 -11.73 -11.72
N SER A 165 21.00 -12.10 -13.01
CA SER A 165 22.28 -12.30 -13.73
C SER A 165 23.09 -11.01 -13.90
N ASP A 166 22.41 -9.89 -14.17
CA ASP A 166 23.07 -8.60 -14.52
C ASP A 166 22.68 -7.46 -13.56
N GLY A 167 21.74 -7.71 -12.65
CA GLY A 167 21.12 -6.68 -11.80
C GLY A 167 20.25 -5.69 -12.57
N TYR A 168 19.85 -6.00 -13.80
CA TYR A 168 18.97 -5.11 -14.55
C TYR A 168 17.57 -5.08 -13.95
N PHE A 169 16.98 -3.90 -13.77
CA PHE A 169 15.63 -3.77 -13.23
C PHE A 169 14.77 -2.76 -14.00
N PHE A 170 13.46 -2.99 -13.98
CA PHE A 170 12.45 -2.08 -14.55
C PHE A 170 11.13 -2.18 -13.78
N PRO A 171 10.27 -1.13 -13.79
CA PRO A 171 8.96 -1.19 -13.15
C PRO A 171 8.09 -2.30 -13.75
N ALA A 172 7.54 -3.15 -12.91
CA ALA A 172 6.71 -4.25 -13.39
C ALA A 172 5.40 -3.75 -14.02
N PRO A 173 4.80 -4.49 -14.98
CA PRO A 173 3.49 -4.13 -15.49
C PRO A 173 2.48 -4.16 -14.33
N LYS A 174 1.65 -3.10 -14.22
CA LYS A 174 0.72 -2.90 -13.09
C LYS A 174 1.40 -2.71 -11.73
N SER A 175 2.66 -2.24 -11.69
CA SER A 175 3.44 -2.01 -10.47
C SER A 175 2.73 -1.19 -9.38
N GLN A 176 1.87 -0.24 -9.76
CA GLN A 176 1.13 0.64 -8.84
C GLN A 176 -0.14 0.01 -8.22
N PHE A 177 -0.56 -1.17 -8.71
CA PHE A 177 -1.78 -1.85 -8.25
C PHE A 177 -1.47 -3.23 -7.68
N ALA A 178 -0.23 -3.45 -7.23
CA ALA A 178 0.24 -4.71 -6.73
C ALA A 178 -0.63 -5.23 -5.58
N ARG A 179 -1.22 -6.40 -5.80
CA ARG A 179 -1.88 -7.21 -4.77
C ARG A 179 -1.14 -8.53 -4.66
N ASP A 180 -1.19 -9.16 -3.48
CA ASP A 180 -0.53 -10.46 -3.26
C ASP A 180 -0.97 -11.53 -4.27
N THR A 181 -2.23 -11.47 -4.76
CA THR A 181 -2.76 -12.40 -5.77
C THR A 181 -2.10 -12.26 -7.14
N ASP A 182 -1.58 -11.07 -7.46
CA ASP A 182 -1.12 -10.73 -8.80
C ASP A 182 0.40 -10.96 -8.94
N LEU A 183 1.06 -11.38 -7.86
CA LEU A 183 2.51 -11.56 -7.80
C LEU A 183 3.03 -12.60 -8.77
N LYS A 184 2.38 -13.78 -8.81
CA LYS A 184 2.76 -14.85 -9.72
C LYS A 184 2.61 -14.41 -11.18
N ASP A 185 1.47 -13.80 -11.52
CA ASP A 185 1.20 -13.27 -12.85
C ASP A 185 2.23 -12.20 -13.23
N THR A 186 2.65 -11.38 -12.27
CA THR A 186 3.68 -10.35 -12.48
C THR A 186 5.05 -10.99 -12.74
N THR A 187 5.43 -12.02 -11.98
CA THR A 187 6.67 -12.78 -12.22
C THR A 187 6.67 -13.39 -13.63
N ASP A 188 5.57 -14.01 -14.05
CA ASP A 188 5.46 -14.62 -15.37
C ASP A 188 5.51 -13.57 -16.50
N GLN A 189 4.94 -12.39 -16.29
CA GLN A 189 5.11 -11.25 -17.20
C GLN A 189 6.56 -10.77 -17.28
N CYS A 190 7.26 -10.65 -16.16
CA CYS A 190 8.68 -10.27 -16.14
C CYS A 190 9.53 -11.28 -16.94
N ARG A 191 9.27 -12.59 -16.76
CA ARG A 191 9.94 -13.67 -17.50
C ARG A 191 9.69 -13.57 -19.00
N PHE A 192 8.45 -13.30 -19.40
CA PHE A 192 8.08 -13.14 -20.80
C PHE A 192 8.72 -11.89 -21.43
N ILE A 193 8.78 -10.76 -20.72
CA ILE A 193 9.38 -9.51 -21.20
C ILE A 193 10.88 -9.65 -21.49
N CYS A 194 11.57 -10.42 -20.64
CA CYS A 194 13.01 -10.58 -20.72
C CYS A 194 13.46 -11.86 -21.45
N ASP A 195 12.51 -12.71 -21.87
CA ASP A 195 12.75 -14.09 -22.36
C ASP A 195 13.69 -14.89 -21.43
N ASP A 196 13.60 -14.66 -20.11
CA ASP A 196 14.52 -15.21 -19.10
C ASP A 196 13.72 -15.81 -17.93
N PRO A 197 13.87 -17.11 -17.61
CA PRO A 197 13.12 -17.76 -16.55
C PRO A 197 13.59 -17.37 -15.14
N GLY A 198 14.83 -16.89 -15.00
CA GLY A 198 15.45 -16.46 -13.76
C GLY A 198 15.02 -15.06 -13.30
N MET A 199 14.09 -14.40 -13.99
CA MET A 199 13.53 -13.13 -13.56
C MET A 199 12.82 -13.25 -12.21
N GLU A 200 13.07 -12.28 -11.34
CA GLU A 200 12.47 -12.18 -10.01
C GLU A 200 11.76 -10.84 -9.82
N VAL A 201 10.82 -10.81 -8.86
CA VAL A 201 10.04 -9.61 -8.52
C VAL A 201 10.51 -9.08 -7.18
N PHE A 202 10.80 -7.78 -7.16
CA PHE A 202 11.17 -7.01 -5.99
C PHE A 202 10.07 -6.00 -5.69
N ALA A 203 9.82 -5.74 -4.42
CA ALA A 203 8.84 -4.77 -3.94
C ALA A 203 9.55 -3.64 -3.21
N LEU A 204 9.25 -2.41 -3.61
CA LEU A 204 9.58 -1.22 -2.85
C LEU A 204 8.39 -0.88 -1.96
N THR A 205 8.51 -1.17 -0.67
CA THR A 205 7.37 -1.09 0.28
C THR A 205 6.94 0.34 0.57
N ASP A 206 7.88 1.28 0.52
CA ASP A 206 7.62 2.70 0.73
C ASP A 206 8.19 3.50 -0.46
N PRO A 207 7.33 4.21 -1.20
CA PRO A 207 7.71 4.90 -2.43
C PRO A 207 8.61 6.12 -2.20
N SER A 208 8.85 6.51 -0.94
CA SER A 208 9.80 7.57 -0.60
C SER A 208 11.25 7.11 -0.55
N LEU A 209 11.49 5.79 -0.50
CA LEU A 209 12.84 5.22 -0.54
C LEU A 209 13.33 5.10 -1.98
N GLU A 210 14.64 5.01 -2.12
CA GLU A 210 15.27 4.80 -3.41
C GLU A 210 15.06 3.36 -3.91
N THR A 211 15.17 3.16 -5.22
CA THR A 211 14.97 1.83 -5.84
C THR A 211 16.02 0.81 -5.38
N ASP A 212 17.14 1.25 -4.83
CA ASP A 212 18.18 0.39 -4.30
C ASP A 212 17.74 -0.35 -3.01
N GLU A 213 16.76 0.18 -2.27
CA GLU A 213 16.18 -0.41 -1.06
C GLU A 213 14.99 -1.35 -1.33
N MET A 214 14.78 -1.74 -2.59
CA MET A 214 13.78 -2.74 -2.95
C MET A 214 14.14 -4.12 -2.38
N ILE A 215 13.12 -4.92 -2.05
CA ILE A 215 13.29 -6.23 -1.40
C ILE A 215 12.64 -7.32 -2.24
N SER A 216 13.33 -8.44 -2.44
CA SER A 216 12.80 -9.59 -3.18
C SER A 216 11.55 -10.13 -2.49
N VAL A 217 10.51 -10.40 -3.29
CA VAL A 217 9.24 -10.91 -2.74
C VAL A 217 9.36 -12.37 -2.32
N ALA A 218 10.19 -13.14 -3.04
CA ALA A 218 10.39 -14.57 -2.79
C ALA A 218 11.34 -14.83 -1.60
N GLU A 219 12.51 -14.19 -1.58
CA GLU A 219 13.57 -14.49 -0.62
C GLU A 219 13.69 -13.48 0.53
N ARG A 220 12.99 -12.33 0.44
CA ARG A 220 13.11 -11.20 1.38
C ARG A 220 14.52 -10.63 1.52
N LYS A 221 15.38 -10.86 0.53
CA LYS A 221 16.68 -10.22 0.42
C LYS A 221 16.58 -8.85 -0.24
N PRO A 222 17.24 -7.82 0.30
CA PRO A 222 17.32 -6.52 -0.35
C PRO A 222 18.11 -6.63 -1.65
N TYR A 223 17.81 -5.76 -2.59
CA TYR A 223 18.46 -5.75 -3.90
C TYR A 223 19.96 -5.42 -3.81
N LYS A 224 20.39 -4.65 -2.81
CA LYS A 224 21.81 -4.39 -2.51
C LYS A 224 22.63 -5.64 -2.19
N ASP A 225 21.99 -6.70 -1.70
CA ASP A 225 22.68 -7.95 -1.34
C ASP A 225 22.93 -8.84 -2.58
N LEU A 226 22.39 -8.50 -3.75
CA LEU A 226 22.76 -9.20 -4.98
C LEU A 226 24.20 -8.86 -5.38
N PRO A 227 25.05 -9.86 -5.67
CA PRO A 227 26.42 -9.61 -6.13
C PRO A 227 26.48 -8.91 -7.49
N THR A 228 25.36 -8.90 -8.21
CA THR A 228 25.19 -8.32 -9.53
C THR A 228 24.43 -7.00 -9.51
N ALA A 229 24.09 -6.48 -8.33
CA ALA A 229 23.35 -5.23 -8.21
C ALA A 229 24.03 -4.10 -9.02
N PHE A 230 23.24 -3.44 -9.86
CA PHE A 230 23.66 -2.32 -10.73
C PHE A 230 24.70 -2.63 -11.81
N ARG A 231 25.18 -3.87 -11.94
CA ARG A 231 26.23 -4.23 -12.93
C ARG A 231 25.85 -3.90 -14.37
N TYR A 232 24.56 -3.92 -14.70
CA TYR A 232 24.06 -3.53 -16.01
C TYR A 232 24.42 -2.09 -16.44
N ARG A 233 24.72 -1.19 -15.49
CA ARG A 233 25.07 0.21 -15.77
C ARG A 233 26.48 0.35 -16.34
N ASP A 234 27.37 -0.57 -15.99
CA ASP A 234 28.78 -0.57 -16.37
C ASP A 234 29.09 -1.58 -17.49
N ALA A 235 28.07 -2.27 -18.01
CA ALA A 235 28.23 -3.30 -19.02
C ALA A 235 28.24 -2.71 -20.44
N ASP A 236 29.34 -2.89 -21.17
CA ASP A 236 29.48 -2.42 -22.57
C ASP A 236 28.48 -3.08 -23.53
N ALA A 237 28.05 -4.31 -23.24
CA ALA A 237 27.11 -5.10 -24.05
C ALA A 237 25.79 -5.35 -23.33
N PHE A 238 25.18 -4.30 -22.77
CA PHE A 238 23.92 -4.40 -22.02
C PHE A 238 22.73 -4.81 -22.91
N LYS A 239 22.09 -5.94 -22.57
CA LYS A 239 20.85 -6.41 -23.21
C LYS A 239 19.63 -6.03 -22.37
N SER A 240 18.98 -4.92 -22.72
CA SER A 240 17.69 -4.54 -22.15
C SER A 240 16.59 -5.55 -22.52
N CYS A 241 15.58 -5.64 -21.65
CA CYS A 241 14.40 -6.45 -21.96
C CYS A 241 13.48 -5.73 -22.96
N ASP A 242 12.76 -6.47 -23.80
CA ASP A 242 11.93 -5.90 -24.86
C ASP A 242 10.51 -5.63 -24.37
N LEU A 243 10.33 -4.52 -23.64
CA LEU A 243 9.01 -4.08 -23.20
C LEU A 243 8.07 -3.76 -24.38
N ARG A 244 8.63 -3.34 -25.52
CA ARG A 244 7.85 -2.97 -26.71
C ARG A 244 7.17 -4.20 -27.31
N ARG A 245 7.85 -5.35 -27.36
CA ARG A 245 7.28 -6.64 -27.75
C ARG A 245 6.15 -7.08 -26.83
N TYR A 246 6.29 -6.85 -25.53
CA TYR A 246 5.21 -7.15 -24.58
C TYR A 246 3.98 -6.27 -24.82
N TYR A 247 4.14 -4.94 -24.90
CA TYR A 247 3.02 -4.04 -25.13
C TYR A 247 2.35 -4.24 -26.48
N SER A 248 3.10 -4.55 -27.55
CA SER A 248 2.50 -4.85 -28.85
C SER A 248 1.61 -6.09 -28.81
N ARG A 249 2.03 -7.15 -28.11
CA ARG A 249 1.23 -8.36 -27.88
C ARG A 249 -0.01 -8.10 -27.03
N VAL A 250 0.13 -7.36 -25.94
CA VAL A 250 -1.02 -6.98 -25.09
C VAL A 250 -2.02 -6.15 -25.88
N ASN A 251 -1.56 -5.21 -26.71
CA ASN A 251 -2.41 -4.39 -27.58
C ASN A 251 -3.10 -5.24 -28.65
N GLU A 252 -2.41 -6.20 -29.27
CA GLU A 252 -3.00 -7.13 -30.24
C GLU A 252 -4.13 -7.96 -29.59
N MET A 253 -3.89 -8.53 -28.41
CA MET A 253 -4.89 -9.31 -27.66
C MET A 253 -6.08 -8.46 -27.22
N ARG A 254 -5.81 -7.21 -26.79
CA ARG A 254 -6.86 -6.25 -26.45
C ARG A 254 -7.69 -5.86 -27.68
N ALA A 255 -7.05 -5.64 -28.83
CA ALA A 255 -7.74 -5.36 -30.08
C ALA A 255 -8.64 -6.52 -30.50
N ARG A 256 -8.18 -7.77 -30.40
CA ARG A 256 -9.02 -8.97 -30.66
C ARG A 256 -10.19 -9.11 -29.69
N THR A 257 -10.04 -8.65 -28.45
CA THR A 257 -11.10 -8.70 -27.43
C THR A 257 -12.14 -7.58 -27.61
N VAL A 258 -11.69 -6.38 -28.01
CA VAL A 258 -12.54 -5.19 -28.14
C VAL A 258 -13.18 -5.08 -29.53
N THR A 259 -12.50 -5.56 -30.56
CA THR A 259 -13.04 -5.66 -31.92
C THR A 259 -13.66 -7.04 -32.06
N PRO A 260 -15.01 -7.18 -32.02
CA PRO A 260 -15.63 -8.47 -32.26
C PRO A 260 -15.18 -8.98 -33.63
N GLY A 261 -14.56 -10.16 -33.67
CA GLY A 261 -14.06 -10.80 -34.91
C GLY A 261 -15.16 -11.11 -35.94
N ASN A 262 -16.41 -10.81 -35.60
CA ASN A 262 -17.57 -10.95 -36.45
C ASN A 262 -18.26 -9.58 -36.61
N MET A 263 -17.73 -8.76 -37.53
CA MET A 263 -18.30 -7.44 -37.87
C MET A 263 -19.47 -7.51 -38.85
N GLN A 264 -20.00 -8.71 -39.14
CA GLN A 264 -21.07 -8.89 -40.15
C GLN A 264 -22.38 -8.23 -39.72
N ASN A 265 -22.61 -8.03 -38.41
CA ASN A 265 -23.80 -7.38 -37.84
C ASN A 265 -23.47 -6.21 -36.89
N ALA A 266 -22.24 -5.68 -36.90
CA ALA A 266 -21.88 -4.54 -36.08
C ALA A 266 -22.44 -3.25 -36.72
N VAL A 267 -23.70 -2.94 -36.44
CA VAL A 267 -24.27 -1.62 -36.71
C VAL A 267 -23.63 -0.65 -35.73
N ILE A 268 -22.50 -0.06 -36.12
CA ILE A 268 -21.95 1.12 -35.45
C ILE A 268 -22.97 2.22 -35.76
N PRO A 269 -23.75 2.72 -34.77
CA PRO A 269 -24.61 3.84 -35.03
C PRO A 269 -23.68 5.04 -35.22
N LEU A 270 -23.40 5.39 -36.48
CA LEU A 270 -22.89 6.72 -36.75
C LEU A 270 -23.95 7.67 -36.19
N PRO A 271 -23.58 8.68 -35.38
CA PRO A 271 -24.52 9.72 -35.01
C PRO A 271 -24.97 10.44 -36.30
N THR A 272 -26.07 9.98 -36.87
CA THR A 272 -26.72 10.61 -38.03
C THR A 272 -27.42 11.86 -37.53
N GLY A 273 -26.75 12.99 -37.72
CA GLY A 273 -27.30 14.31 -37.45
C GLY A 273 -27.04 14.80 -36.03
N ARG A 274 -26.47 16.00 -35.95
CA ARG A 274 -26.52 16.85 -34.75
C ARG A 274 -28.00 16.91 -34.29
N PRO A 275 -28.33 16.63 -33.02
CA PRO A 275 -29.69 16.83 -32.53
C PRO A 275 -30.06 18.28 -32.76
N ALA A 276 -31.14 18.51 -33.50
CA ALA A 276 -31.65 19.84 -33.75
C ALA A 276 -31.92 20.50 -32.40
N ALA A 277 -31.32 21.67 -32.19
CA ALA A 277 -31.69 22.52 -31.08
C ALA A 277 -33.16 22.89 -31.28
N ASP A 278 -34.02 22.54 -30.34
CA ASP A 278 -35.39 23.04 -30.28
C ASP A 278 -35.34 24.58 -30.27
N PRO A 279 -35.86 25.28 -31.29
CA PRO A 279 -36.13 26.70 -31.16
C PRO A 279 -37.46 26.80 -30.43
N MET A 280 -37.42 27.20 -29.15
CA MET A 280 -38.59 27.82 -28.54
C MET A 280 -39.03 29.00 -29.41
N ASN A 281 -40.29 28.93 -29.85
CA ASN A 281 -41.14 30.02 -30.33
C ASN A 281 -40.58 30.97 -31.39
N GLY A 282 -41.16 30.87 -32.60
CA GLY A 282 -41.61 32.07 -33.31
C GLY A 282 -41.18 32.17 -34.77
N VAL A 283 -42.20 32.13 -35.62
CA VAL A 283 -42.25 32.67 -37.00
C VAL A 283 -41.79 31.72 -38.13
N ILE A 284 -42.75 31.38 -38.98
CA ILE A 284 -42.62 30.61 -40.24
C ILE A 284 -41.89 31.47 -41.29
N PRO A 285 -41.07 30.88 -42.16
CA PRO A 285 -41.47 30.83 -43.58
C PRO A 285 -41.14 29.50 -44.30
N ALA A 286 -41.88 29.27 -45.37
CA ALA A 286 -41.76 28.16 -46.33
C ALA A 286 -40.46 28.23 -47.18
N PRO A 287 -40.12 27.18 -47.96
CA PRO A 287 -38.75 26.89 -48.39
C PRO A 287 -38.35 27.63 -49.67
N LEU A 288 -37.12 28.14 -49.72
CA LEU A 288 -36.48 28.60 -50.94
C LEU A 288 -35.26 27.71 -51.25
N ALA A 289 -35.24 27.28 -52.50
CA ALA A 289 -34.32 26.36 -53.13
C ALA A 289 -32.86 26.87 -53.15
N LEU A 290 -31.95 25.92 -53.39
CA LEU A 290 -30.53 26.12 -53.66
C LEU A 290 -30.28 27.33 -54.58
N VAL A 291 -29.49 28.28 -54.08
CA VAL A 291 -28.64 29.13 -54.92
C VAL A 291 -27.23 29.03 -54.34
N GLU A 292 -26.37 28.38 -55.10
CA GLU A 292 -24.93 28.34 -54.92
C GLU A 292 -24.38 29.72 -55.33
N GLU A 293 -23.82 30.46 -54.38
CA GLU A 293 -23.10 31.72 -54.62
C GLU A 293 -21.78 31.69 -53.84
N PRO A 294 -20.65 32.11 -54.46
CA PRO A 294 -19.32 31.92 -53.93
C PRO A 294 -19.04 32.88 -52.75
N VAL A 295 -18.61 32.33 -51.63
CA VAL A 295 -18.32 33.10 -50.41
C VAL A 295 -17.04 33.92 -50.62
N PRO A 296 -17.05 35.27 -50.47
CA PRO A 296 -15.85 36.07 -50.63
C PRO A 296 -14.85 35.79 -49.52
N ALA A 297 -13.58 35.62 -49.91
CA ALA A 297 -12.46 35.36 -49.03
C ALA A 297 -12.32 36.43 -47.94
N ARG A 298 -12.69 36.09 -46.70
CA ARG A 298 -12.40 36.90 -45.52
C ARG A 298 -11.05 36.47 -44.96
N ALA A 299 -10.11 37.40 -44.92
CA ALA A 299 -8.78 37.18 -44.37
C ALA A 299 -8.84 36.97 -42.84
N VAL A 300 -8.96 35.71 -42.42
CA VAL A 300 -8.79 35.31 -41.02
C VAL A 300 -7.29 35.13 -40.77
N ARG A 301 -6.71 35.98 -39.91
CA ARG A 301 -5.33 35.81 -39.47
C ARG A 301 -5.27 34.62 -38.51
N VAL A 302 -4.78 33.50 -39.00
CA VAL A 302 -4.43 32.34 -38.16
C VAL A 302 -3.09 32.64 -37.52
N VAL A 303 -3.11 32.96 -36.23
CA VAL A 303 -1.89 33.13 -35.42
C VAL A 303 -1.75 31.90 -34.54
N GLY A 304 -0.98 30.92 -35.00
CA GLY A 304 -0.65 29.70 -34.28
C GLY A 304 0.41 28.92 -35.07
N PRO A 305 1.42 28.32 -34.40
CA PRO A 305 2.47 27.59 -35.10
C PRO A 305 1.89 26.42 -35.89
N SER A 306 2.16 26.38 -37.19
CA SER A 306 1.67 25.34 -38.11
C SER A 306 2.51 24.07 -37.94
N PHE A 307 1.93 23.05 -37.30
CA PHE A 307 2.59 21.77 -37.01
C PHE A 307 2.10 20.61 -37.88
N LEU A 308 1.55 20.89 -39.08
CA LEU A 308 1.16 19.82 -39.99
C LEU A 308 1.73 20.07 -41.39
N PRO A 309 2.46 19.09 -41.97
CA PRO A 309 2.72 19.07 -43.41
C PRO A 309 1.46 18.58 -44.15
N ASP A 310 1.10 19.29 -45.21
CA ASP A 310 -0.02 18.96 -46.09
C ASP A 310 0.30 17.76 -47.01
N PRO A 311 -0.73 17.00 -47.46
CA PRO A 311 -0.61 15.74 -48.22
C PRO A 311 -0.11 15.88 -49.66
#